data_AF-A0A7X0R457-F1
#
_entry.id   AF-A0A7X0R457-F1
#
_cell.length_a   1.000
_cell.length_b   1.000
_cell.length_c   1.000
_cell.angle_alpha   90.00
_cell.angle_beta   90.00
_cell.angle_gamma   90.00
#
_symmetry.space_group_name_H-M   'P 1'
#
loop_
_entity.id
_entity.type
_entity.pdbx_description
1 polymer ?
#
loop_
_entity_poly.entity_id
_entity_poly.type
_entity_poly.pdbx_seq_one_letter_code
_entity_poly.pdbx_strand_id
1 'polypeptide(L)'
;PAVSLLPSTLIKYVPSAPVAADVNLKVLYRDFLWAGASYRKRDTMVLLGGVNIKKQWQLSYAYDASASEVSRNSKGSSEIVLGILLNNTGKVINPSQFW
;
A
#
# COMPACT_ATOMS: atom_id res chain seq x y z
N PRO A 1 -9.65 -7.61 17.44
CA PRO A 1 -8.16 -7.66 17.55
C PRO A 1 -7.56 -6.25 17.68
N ALA A 2 -6.60 -6.06 18.57
CA ALA A 2 -5.95 -4.74 18.73
C ALA A 2 -5.00 -4.43 17.56
N VAL A 3 -4.31 -5.44 17.04
CA VAL A 3 -3.37 -5.37 15.90
C VAL A 3 -3.73 -6.50 14.92
N SER A 4 -3.75 -6.19 13.64
CA SER A 4 -3.94 -7.13 12.52
C SER A 4 -2.72 -7.07 11.61
N LEU A 5 -2.18 -8.23 11.25
CA LEU A 5 -1.03 -8.37 10.36
C LEU A 5 -1.49 -9.00 9.05
N LEU A 6 -1.16 -8.35 7.94
CA LEU A 6 -1.60 -8.67 6.58
C LEU A 6 -0.35 -8.80 5.69
N PRO A 7 0.34 -9.95 5.74
CA PRO A 7 1.35 -10.28 4.74
C PRO A 7 0.67 -10.61 3.40
N SER A 8 1.22 -10.14 2.29
CA SER A 8 0.74 -10.41 0.95
C SER A 8 1.90 -10.55 -0.02
N THR A 9 1.83 -11.50 -0.93
CA THR A 9 2.87 -11.73 -1.93
C THR A 9 2.24 -11.81 -3.30
N LEU A 10 2.84 -11.15 -4.28
CA LEU A 10 2.40 -11.14 -5.66
C LEU A 10 3.53 -11.64 -6.56
N ILE A 11 3.23 -12.63 -7.41
CA ILE A 11 4.15 -13.11 -8.43
C ILE A 11 3.52 -12.79 -9.78
N LYS A 12 4.22 -12.04 -10.61
CA LYS A 12 3.77 -11.66 -11.96
C LYS A 12 4.60 -12.39 -13.00
N TYR A 13 3.92 -13.20 -13.80
CA TYR A 13 4.49 -13.93 -14.94
C TYR A 13 3.88 -13.40 -16.23
N VAL A 14 4.71 -12.93 -17.14
CA VAL A 14 4.31 -12.45 -18.47
C VAL A 14 5.24 -13.11 -19.50
N PRO A 15 4.71 -13.75 -20.56
CA PRO A 15 5.53 -14.28 -21.64
C PRO A 15 6.40 -13.15 -22.21
N SER A 16 7.71 -13.41 -22.35
CA SER A 16 8.71 -12.43 -22.83
C SER A 16 9.12 -11.32 -21.85
N ALA A 17 8.71 -11.35 -20.58
CA ALA A 17 9.21 -10.43 -19.54
C ALA A 17 9.87 -11.19 -18.37
N PRO A 18 10.80 -10.55 -17.62
CA PRO A 18 11.35 -11.14 -16.40
C PRO A 18 10.26 -11.41 -15.36
N VAL A 19 10.35 -12.55 -14.67
CA VAL A 19 9.47 -12.86 -13.54
C VAL A 19 9.68 -11.80 -12.45
N ALA A 20 8.59 -11.12 -12.08
CA ALA A 20 8.58 -10.14 -11.00
C ALA A 20 7.91 -10.74 -9.77
N ALA A 21 8.49 -10.47 -8.59
CA ALA A 21 7.95 -10.88 -7.32
C ALA A 21 7.93 -9.68 -6.36
N ASP A 22 6.76 -9.42 -5.80
CA ASP A 22 6.51 -8.36 -4.84
C ASP A 22 6.08 -8.99 -3.51
N VAL A 23 6.73 -8.56 -2.44
CA VAL A 23 6.37 -8.95 -1.07
C VAL A 23 5.86 -7.71 -0.36
N ASN A 24 4.68 -7.81 0.26
CA ASN A 24 4.01 -6.74 0.96
C ASN A 24 3.71 -7.19 2.39
N LEU A 25 3.85 -6.28 3.34
CA LEU A 25 3.44 -6.48 4.71
C LEU A 25 2.68 -5.24 5.14
N LYS A 26 1.44 -5.42 5.61
CA LYS A 26 0.64 -4.34 6.20
C LYS A 26 0.26 -4.70 7.63
N VAL A 27 0.40 -3.75 8.53
CA VAL A 27 0.01 -3.83 9.94
C VAL A 27 -1.10 -2.82 10.15
N LEU A 28 -2.22 -3.25 10.71
CA LEU A 28 -3.39 -2.42 10.98
C LEU A 28 -3.70 -2.47 12.47
N TYR A 29 -3.69 -1.32 13.11
CA TYR A 29 -4.01 -1.12 14.52
C TYR A 29 -5.41 -0.53 14.66
N ARG A 30 -6.31 -1.28 15.33
CA ARG A 30 -7.69 -0.87 15.64
C ARG A 30 -8.49 -0.32 14.45
N ASP A 31 -8.23 -0.79 13.23
CA ASP A 31 -8.81 -0.28 11.98
C ASP A 31 -8.64 1.24 11.76
N PHE A 32 -7.81 1.89 12.56
CA PHE A 32 -7.59 3.33 12.58
C PHE A 32 -6.21 3.66 12.03
N LEU A 33 -5.14 3.06 12.56
CA LEU A 33 -3.79 3.36 12.11
C LEU A 33 -3.24 2.16 11.36
N TRP A 34 -2.56 2.37 10.25
CA TRP A 34 -1.87 1.30 9.55
C TRP A 34 -0.49 1.72 9.07
N ALA A 35 0.40 0.76 9.03
CA ALA A 35 1.73 0.91 8.47
C ALA A 35 1.99 -0.28 7.56
N GLY A 36 2.80 -0.12 6.52
CA GLY A 36 3.15 -1.21 5.64
C GLY A 36 4.50 -1.00 4.99
N ALA A 37 5.05 -2.09 4.50
CA ALA A 37 6.24 -2.09 3.68
C ALA A 37 6.01 -2.99 2.47
N SER A 38 6.47 -2.56 1.31
CA SER A 38 6.51 -3.33 0.09
C SER A 38 7.97 -3.49 -0.34
N TYR A 39 8.32 -4.68 -0.78
CA TYR A 39 9.62 -4.98 -1.34
C TYR A 39 9.43 -5.64 -2.70
N ARG A 40 9.82 -4.93 -3.75
CA ARG A 40 9.83 -5.45 -5.12
C ARG A 40 11.21 -5.98 -5.45
N LYS A 41 11.31 -7.28 -5.72
CA LYS A 41 12.57 -7.92 -6.08
C LYS A 41 13.15 -7.23 -7.32
N ARG A 42 14.36 -6.65 -7.18
CA ARG A 42 15.20 -5.97 -8.21
C ARG A 42 15.01 -4.47 -8.46
N ASP A 43 14.18 -3.76 -7.70
CA ASP A 43 13.90 -2.35 -8.06
C ASP A 43 13.84 -1.40 -6.85
N THR A 44 12.88 -1.62 -5.95
CA THR A 44 12.52 -0.58 -4.97
C THR A 44 11.90 -1.20 -3.71
N MET A 45 12.26 -0.62 -2.56
CA MET A 45 11.57 -0.83 -1.28
C MET A 45 10.63 0.35 -1.04
N VAL A 46 9.39 0.09 -0.67
CA VAL A 46 8.38 1.11 -0.39
C VAL A 46 7.98 1.03 1.07
N LEU A 47 7.97 2.16 1.75
CA LEU A 47 7.39 2.28 3.08
C LEU A 47 6.07 3.04 2.98
N LEU A 48 5.05 2.53 3.64
CA LEU A 48 3.68 3.03 3.60
C LEU A 48 3.22 3.27 5.04
N GLY A 49 2.47 4.32 5.27
CA GLY A 49 1.84 4.59 6.56
C GLY A 49 0.59 5.42 6.38
N GLY A 50 -0.43 5.19 7.19
CA GLY A 50 -1.68 5.92 7.05
C GLY A 50 -2.61 5.78 8.23
N VAL A 51 -3.64 6.62 8.23
CA VAL A 51 -4.71 6.64 9.21
C VAL A 51 -6.06 6.69 8.50
N ASN A 52 -7.00 5.91 9.02
CA ASN A 52 -8.39 5.82 8.60
C ASN A 52 -9.25 6.50 9.67
N ILE A 53 -9.73 7.70 9.37
CA ILE A 53 -10.63 8.44 10.26
C ILE A 53 -12.08 8.10 9.89
N LYS A 54 -12.80 7.48 10.83
CA LYS A 54 -14.23 7.17 10.73
C LYS A 54 -14.65 6.35 9.49
N LYS A 55 -13.75 5.55 8.90
CA LYS A 55 -13.95 4.81 7.63
C LYS A 55 -14.31 5.68 6.41
N GLN A 56 -14.43 6.99 6.57
CA GLN A 56 -14.82 7.96 5.54
C GLN A 56 -13.60 8.69 4.98
N TRP A 57 -12.57 8.87 5.78
CA TRP A 57 -11.37 9.58 5.40
C TRP A 57 -10.18 8.64 5.57
N GLN A 58 -9.38 8.50 4.53
CA GLN A 58 -8.14 7.74 4.55
C GLN A 58 -7.02 8.71 4.20
N LEU A 59 -6.09 8.92 5.11
CA LEU A 59 -4.89 9.70 4.84
C LEU A 59 -3.70 8.76 4.90
N SER A 60 -2.95 8.69 3.82
CA SER A 60 -1.81 7.78 3.70
C SER A 60 -0.62 8.51 3.11
N TYR A 61 0.57 8.05 3.47
CA TYR A 61 1.85 8.53 3.00
C TYR A 61 2.67 7.33 2.54
N ALA A 62 3.28 7.45 1.37
CA ALA A 62 4.13 6.46 0.77
C ALA A 62 5.51 7.08 0.51
N TYR A 63 6.55 6.33 0.84
CA TYR A 63 7.93 6.70 0.58
C TYR A 63 8.61 5.58 -0.19
N ASP A 64 9.01 5.88 -1.42
CA ASP A 64 9.74 4.94 -2.29
C ASP A 64 11.25 5.08 -2.04
N ALA A 65 11.81 4.14 -1.29
CA ALA A 65 13.24 3.94 -1.14
C ALA A 65 13.75 3.02 -2.26
N SER A 66 14.06 3.59 -3.43
CA SER A 66 14.63 2.83 -4.54
C SER A 66 16.05 2.37 -4.21
N ALA A 67 16.33 1.06 -4.36
CA ALA A 67 17.58 0.43 -3.93
C ALA A 67 18.59 0.25 -5.07
N SER A 68 18.28 0.68 -6.29
CA SER A 68 19.12 0.49 -7.48
C SER A 68 20.04 1.70 -7.75
N GLU A 69 21.32 1.41 -8.06
CA GLU A 69 22.43 2.35 -8.35
C GLU A 69 22.17 3.38 -9.48
N VAL A 70 21.06 3.27 -10.22
CA VAL A 70 20.62 4.23 -11.25
C VAL A 70 19.88 5.44 -10.64
N SER A 71 19.85 5.56 -9.31
CA SER A 71 19.13 6.62 -8.59
C SER A 71 20.03 7.58 -7.82
N ARG A 72 21.33 7.67 -8.14
CA ARG A 72 22.24 8.68 -7.54
C ARG A 72 21.79 10.14 -7.76
N ASN A 73 20.77 10.37 -8.60
CA ASN A 73 20.24 11.69 -8.93
C ASN A 73 18.72 11.89 -8.70
N SER A 74 18.00 10.87 -8.21
CA SER A 74 16.56 10.94 -7.99
C SER A 74 16.27 10.85 -6.50
N LYS A 75 16.14 12.00 -5.85
CA LYS A 75 15.73 12.12 -4.45
C LYS A 75 14.42 11.33 -4.27
N GLY A 76 14.40 10.36 -3.35
CA GLY A 76 13.29 9.42 -3.15
C GLY A 76 11.90 10.06 -3.24
N SER A 77 10.96 9.35 -3.88
CA SER A 77 9.61 9.86 -4.11
C SER A 77 8.80 9.79 -2.83
N SER A 78 8.17 10.92 -2.48
CA SER A 78 7.28 11.07 -1.32
C SER A 78 5.89 11.35 -1.84
N GLU A 79 4.97 10.41 -1.66
CA GLU A 79 3.59 10.55 -2.12
C GLU A 79 2.65 10.65 -0.93
N ILE A 80 1.76 11.64 -0.95
CA ILE A 80 0.69 11.79 0.04
C ILE A 80 -0.62 11.46 -0.67
N VAL A 81 -1.38 10.52 -0.12
CA VAL A 81 -2.65 10.05 -0.66
C VAL A 81 -3.77 10.41 0.32
N LEU A 82 -4.75 11.16 -0.16
CA LEU A 82 -6.00 11.44 0.56
C LEU A 82 -7.16 10.73 -0.14
N GLY A 83 -7.76 9.76 0.53
CA GLY A 83 -8.97 9.06 0.12
C GLY A 83 -10.18 9.55 0.89
N ILE A 84 -11.28 9.82 0.18
CA ILE A 84 -12.55 10.20 0.76
C ILE A 84 -13.60 9.20 0.28
N LEU A 85 -14.20 8.46 1.21
CA LEU A 85 -15.35 7.61 0.96
C LEU A 85 -16.60 8.47 1.12
N LEU A 86 -17.16 8.88 -0.01
CA LEU A 86 -18.46 9.54 -0.07
C LEU A 86 -19.53 8.56 0.39
N ASN A 87 -20.14 8.86 1.53
CA ASN A 87 -21.21 8.06 2.12
C ASN A 87 -22.45 8.15 1.21
N ASN A 88 -22.64 7.15 0.35
CA ASN A 88 -23.80 7.07 -0.52
C ASN A 88 -25.02 6.69 0.32
N THR A 89 -26.01 7.58 0.39
CA THR A 89 -27.29 7.37 1.11
C THR A 89 -28.14 6.28 0.45
N GLY A 90 -27.88 5.97 -0.83
CA GLY A 90 -28.35 4.73 -1.43
C GLY A 90 -27.52 3.58 -0.88
N LYS A 91 -28.15 2.61 -0.21
CA LYS A 91 -27.57 1.35 0.29
C LYS A 91 -26.97 0.50 -0.84
N VAL A 92 -25.98 1.02 -1.56
CA VAL A 92 -25.25 0.30 -2.59
C VAL A 92 -24.07 -0.34 -1.87
N ILE A 93 -24.23 -1.64 -1.63
CA ILE A 93 -23.18 -2.52 -1.11
C ILE A 93 -21.93 -2.36 -1.99
N ASN A 94 -20.83 -1.92 -1.38
CA ASN A 94 -19.55 -1.76 -2.07
C ASN A 94 -18.84 -3.12 -2.14
N PRO A 95 -18.53 -3.65 -3.35
CA PRO A 95 -17.79 -4.90 -3.51
C PRO A 95 -16.38 -4.86 -2.90
N SER A 96 -15.83 -3.68 -2.61
CA SER A 96 -14.50 -3.54 -2.03
C SER A 96 -14.39 -3.99 -0.56
N GLN A 97 -15.48 -4.41 0.07
CA GLN A 97 -15.46 -5.04 1.40
C GLN A 97 -15.11 -6.54 1.38
N PHE A 98 -15.00 -7.17 0.21
CA PHE A 98 -14.84 -8.63 0.08
C PHE A 98 -13.42 -9.11 -0.28
N TRP A 99 -12.43 -8.24 -0.38
CA TRP A 99 -11.05 -8.59 -0.73
C TRP A 99 -10.03 -8.01 0.24
#